data_AF-A0A3G6NBV8-F1
#
_entry.id   AF-A0A3G6NBV8-F1
#
_cell.length_a   1.000
_cell.length_b   1.000
_cell.length_c   1.000
_cell.angle_alpha   90.00
_cell.angle_beta   90.00
_cell.angle_gamma   90.00
#
_symmetry.space_group_name_H-M   'P 1'
#
loop_
_entity.id
_entity.type
_entity.pdbx_description
1 polymer ?
#
loop_
_entity_poly.entity_id
_entity_poly.type
_entity_poly.pdbx_seq_one_letter_code
_entity_poly.pdbx_strand_id
1 'polypeptide(L)'
;MHEIIHAEMFRILLSLAPTSNGEINTLTITQMLQNSDYPGLYDYFRRYGLNYMQHEQMAAHYRGIIKNFLKQIDNSFTEAEYDALAWQGLKGTERWNQLTIAKQQSIDSTFSTWNQSASHNCP
;
A
#
# COMPACT_ATOMS: atom_id res chain seq x y z
N MET A 1 -0.42 4.37 8.69
CA MET A 1 -1.26 4.58 7.49
C MET A 1 -1.16 3.42 6.50
N HIS A 2 0.04 2.98 6.08
CA HIS A 2 0.21 1.79 5.23
C HIS A 2 -0.58 0.58 5.77
N GLU A 3 -0.33 0.21 7.02
CA GLU A 3 -1.08 -0.87 7.70
C GLU A 3 -2.58 -0.59 7.91
N ILE A 4 -2.99 0.68 7.98
CA ILE A 4 -4.41 1.03 8.11
C ILE A 4 -5.15 0.73 6.81
N ILE A 5 -4.49 0.96 5.66
CA ILE A 5 -5.06 0.62 4.36
C ILE A 5 -5.14 -0.92 4.21
N HIS A 6 -4.09 -1.66 4.62
CA HIS A 6 -4.16 -3.13 4.70
C HIS A 6 -5.34 -3.60 5.55
N ALA A 7 -5.46 -3.05 6.77
CA ALA A 7 -6.51 -3.41 7.70
C ALA A 7 -7.91 -3.14 7.12
N GLU A 8 -8.10 -2.01 6.44
CA GLU A 8 -9.38 -1.68 5.81
C GLU A 8 -9.71 -2.62 4.64
N MET A 9 -8.73 -2.91 3.77
CA MET A 9 -8.92 -3.88 2.70
C MET A 9 -9.25 -5.26 3.26
N PHE A 10 -8.53 -5.71 4.29
CA PHE A 10 -8.76 -6.99 4.95
C PHE A 10 -10.14 -7.05 5.63
N ARG A 11 -10.55 -5.98 6.31
CA ARG A 11 -11.88 -5.85 6.91
C ARG A 11 -12.98 -6.02 5.86
N ILE A 12 -12.86 -5.39 4.70
CA ILE A 12 -13.81 -5.53 3.59
C ILE A 12 -13.84 -6.99 3.11
N LEU A 13 -12.68 -7.59 2.81
CA LEU A 13 -12.61 -8.97 2.32
C LEU A 13 -13.21 -9.98 3.32
N LEU A 14 -12.91 -9.83 4.62
CA LEU A 14 -13.52 -10.63 5.68
C LEU A 14 -15.02 -10.43 5.77
N SER A 15 -15.51 -9.20 5.61
CA SER A 15 -16.96 -8.93 5.66
C SER A 15 -17.71 -9.58 4.49
N LEU A 16 -17.05 -9.77 3.35
CA LEU A 16 -17.63 -10.38 2.16
C LEU A 16 -17.58 -11.91 2.19
N ALA A 17 -16.48 -12.48 2.68
CA ALA A 17 -16.26 -13.92 2.63
C ALA A 17 -15.60 -14.43 3.91
N PRO A 18 -16.27 -14.39 5.08
CA PRO A 18 -15.69 -14.92 6.31
C PRO A 18 -15.73 -16.45 6.35
N THR A 19 -14.71 -17.07 6.96
CA THR A 19 -14.80 -18.43 7.49
C THR A 19 -15.26 -18.39 8.96
N SER A 20 -15.65 -19.54 9.51
CA SER A 20 -15.97 -19.67 10.94
C SER A 20 -14.80 -19.33 11.86
N ASN A 21 -13.57 -19.34 11.35
CA ASN A 21 -12.34 -19.13 12.12
C ASN A 21 -11.77 -17.73 11.95
N GLY A 22 -12.51 -16.81 11.30
CA GLY A 22 -12.06 -15.42 11.10
C GLY A 22 -11.04 -15.25 9.97
N GLU A 23 -11.03 -16.17 9.01
CA GLU A 23 -10.19 -16.08 7.81
C GLU A 23 -11.02 -15.67 6.59
N ILE A 24 -10.36 -15.27 5.50
CA ILE A 24 -11.01 -15.01 4.22
C ILE A 24 -11.22 -16.34 3.50
N ASN A 25 -12.46 -16.66 3.16
CA ASN A 25 -12.81 -17.80 2.33
C ASN A 25 -12.40 -17.55 0.88
N THR A 26 -11.23 -18.07 0.50
CA THR A 26 -10.65 -17.90 -0.85
C THR A 26 -11.46 -18.59 -1.96
N LEU A 27 -12.35 -19.53 -1.61
CA LEU A 27 -13.22 -20.21 -2.59
C LEU A 27 -14.39 -19.33 -3.02
N THR A 28 -14.90 -18.47 -2.13
CA THR A 28 -16.08 -17.64 -2.39
C THR A 28 -15.74 -16.18 -2.67
N ILE A 29 -14.56 -15.70 -2.26
CA ILE A 29 -14.20 -14.28 -2.33
C ILE A 29 -14.29 -13.69 -3.75
N THR A 30 -13.94 -14.44 -4.80
CA THR A 30 -14.06 -13.97 -6.19
C THR A 30 -15.51 -13.65 -6.54
N GLN A 31 -16.43 -14.55 -6.23
CA GLN A 31 -17.86 -14.38 -6.49
C GLN A 31 -18.43 -13.24 -5.63
N MET A 32 -18.03 -13.17 -4.35
CA MET A 32 -18.50 -12.13 -3.45
C MET A 32 -18.03 -10.73 -3.90
N LEU A 33 -16.76 -10.60 -4.29
CA LEU A 33 -16.23 -9.35 -4.84
C LEU A 33 -16.93 -8.94 -6.13
N GLN A 34 -17.20 -9.90 -7.03
CA GLN A 34 -17.90 -9.64 -8.30
C GLN A 34 -19.32 -9.07 -8.09
N ASN A 35 -20.02 -9.48 -7.04
CA ASN A 35 -21.38 -9.00 -6.73
C ASN A 35 -21.41 -7.89 -5.67
N SER A 36 -20.26 -7.30 -5.34
CA SER A 36 -20.14 -6.24 -4.34
C SER A 36 -19.91 -4.87 -4.95
N ASP A 37 -20.08 -3.82 -4.15
CA ASP A 37 -19.81 -2.43 -4.55
C ASP A 37 -18.31 -2.05 -4.46
N TYR A 38 -17.41 -3.03 -4.58
CA TYR A 38 -15.95 -2.83 -4.51
C TYR A 38 -15.24 -3.20 -5.82
N PRO A 39 -15.57 -2.56 -6.96
CA PRO A 39 -15.01 -2.92 -8.27
C PRO A 39 -13.49 -2.77 -8.34
N GLY A 40 -12.92 -1.82 -7.59
CA GLY A 40 -11.46 -1.68 -7.47
C GLY A 40 -10.79 -2.86 -6.78
N LEU A 41 -11.34 -3.32 -5.65
CA LEU A 41 -10.81 -4.52 -4.97
C LEU A 41 -10.97 -5.76 -5.86
N TYR A 42 -12.09 -5.89 -6.57
CA TYR A 42 -12.31 -7.00 -7.49
C TYR A 42 -11.26 -7.03 -8.63
N ASP A 43 -10.98 -5.90 -9.28
CA ASP A 43 -10.00 -5.86 -10.38
C ASP A 43 -8.60 -6.27 -9.91
N TYR A 44 -8.13 -5.67 -8.81
CA TYR A 44 -6.80 -5.99 -8.27
C TYR A 44 -6.72 -7.43 -7.74
N PHE A 45 -7.77 -7.91 -7.06
CA PHE A 45 -7.83 -9.31 -6.62
C PHE A 45 -7.71 -10.28 -7.80
N ARG A 46 -8.45 -10.05 -8.88
CA ARG A 46 -8.42 -10.91 -10.07
C ARG A 46 -7.05 -10.91 -10.75
N ARG A 47 -6.36 -9.77 -10.79
CA ARG A 47 -5.07 -9.62 -11.48
C ARG A 47 -3.88 -10.14 -10.67
N TYR A 48 -3.92 -9.98 -9.35
CA TYR A 48 -2.74 -10.21 -8.49
C TYR A 48 -2.96 -11.24 -7.39
N GLY A 49 -4.20 -11.66 -7.12
CA GLY A 49 -4.55 -12.55 -6.03
C GLY A 49 -4.43 -11.89 -4.65
N LEU A 50 -4.89 -12.62 -3.62
CA LEU A 50 -5.04 -12.11 -2.25
C LEU A 50 -3.75 -11.51 -1.68
N ASN A 51 -2.61 -12.16 -1.93
CA ASN A 51 -1.33 -11.83 -1.31
C ASN A 51 -0.66 -10.57 -1.89
N TYR A 52 -1.00 -10.18 -3.12
CA TYR A 52 -0.31 -9.09 -3.83
C TYR A 52 -1.22 -7.91 -4.16
N MET A 53 -2.54 -8.14 -4.27
CA MET A 53 -3.49 -7.11 -4.70
C MET A 53 -3.45 -5.83 -3.86
N GLN A 54 -3.18 -5.95 -2.55
CA GLN A 54 -3.18 -4.82 -1.63
C GLN A 54 -2.06 -3.82 -1.95
N HIS A 55 -0.82 -4.31 -2.07
CA HIS A 55 0.33 -3.47 -2.42
C HIS A 55 0.17 -2.85 -3.81
N GLU A 56 -0.31 -3.62 -4.79
CA GLU A 56 -0.52 -3.13 -6.16
C GLU A 56 -1.55 -1.98 -6.19
N GLN A 57 -2.68 -2.17 -5.51
CA GLN A 57 -3.71 -1.14 -5.42
C GLN A 57 -3.23 0.08 -4.64
N MET A 58 -2.44 -0.13 -3.58
CA MET A 58 -1.83 0.93 -2.79
C MET A 58 -0.85 1.76 -3.60
N ALA A 59 0.05 1.12 -4.35
CA ALA A 59 1.01 1.80 -5.21
C ALA A 59 0.32 2.62 -6.31
N ALA A 60 -0.77 2.11 -6.87
CA ALA A 60 -1.50 2.79 -7.93
C ALA A 60 -2.39 3.94 -7.46
N HIS A 61 -3.03 3.83 -6.30
CA HIS A 61 -4.11 4.73 -5.91
C HIS A 61 -3.93 5.39 -4.54
N TYR A 62 -3.35 4.70 -3.56
CA TYR A 62 -3.32 5.17 -2.17
C TYR A 62 -1.97 5.80 -1.77
N ARG A 63 -0.92 5.65 -2.56
CA ARG A 63 0.40 6.23 -2.27
C ARG A 63 0.37 7.73 -1.99
N GLY A 64 -0.44 8.48 -2.72
CA GLY A 64 -0.64 9.92 -2.48
C GLY A 64 -1.27 10.22 -1.12
N ILE A 65 -2.20 9.37 -0.66
CA ILE A 65 -2.81 9.47 0.67
C ILE A 65 -1.77 9.17 1.76
N ILE A 66 -0.95 8.14 1.58
CA ILE A 66 0.16 7.82 2.50
C ILE A 66 1.11 9.02 2.62
N LYS A 67 1.54 9.58 1.47
CA LYS A 67 2.40 10.77 1.43
C LYS A 67 1.80 11.95 2.19
N ASN A 68 0.54 12.28 1.90
CA ASN A 68 -0.14 13.43 2.50
C ASN A 68 -0.41 13.22 3.99
N PHE A 69 -0.62 11.99 4.43
CA PHE A 69 -0.75 11.67 5.85
C PHE A 69 0.56 11.85 6.61
N LEU A 70 1.69 11.37 6.06
CA LEU A 70 3.00 11.58 6.65
C LEU A 70 3.28 13.07 6.86
N LYS A 71 2.97 13.90 5.85
CA LYS A 71 3.09 15.36 5.92
C LYS A 71 2.20 16.02 6.97
N GLN A 72 1.05 15.43 7.31
CA GLN A 72 0.16 15.95 8.35
C GLN A 72 0.66 15.61 9.76
N ILE A 73 1.36 14.49 9.93
CA ILE A 73 1.97 14.11 11.22
C ILE A 73 3.16 15.01 11.52
N ASP A 74 4.06 15.12 10.54
CA ASP A 74 5.27 15.90 10.62
C ASP A 74 5.47 16.56 9.27
N ASN A 75 5.47 17.90 9.24
CA ASN A 75 5.61 18.70 8.04
C ASN A 75 7.04 19.21 7.80
N SER A 76 8.03 18.72 8.57
CA SER A 76 9.43 19.18 8.52
C SER A 76 10.26 18.56 7.39
N PHE A 77 9.78 17.51 6.73
CA PHE A 77 10.49 16.86 5.63
C PHE A 77 10.19 17.50 4.27
N THR A 78 11.04 17.22 3.30
CA THR A 78 10.85 17.64 1.91
C THR A 78 9.82 16.77 1.19
N GLU A 79 9.24 17.29 0.11
CA GLU A 79 8.33 16.51 -0.75
C GLU A 79 8.99 15.23 -1.29
N ALA A 80 10.30 15.26 -1.56
CA ALA A 80 11.04 14.10 -2.03
C ALA A 80 11.16 13.03 -0.94
N GLU A 81 11.38 13.42 0.32
CA GLU A 81 11.42 12.49 1.45
C GLU A 81 10.05 11.86 1.72
N TYR A 82 8.96 12.64 1.69
CA TYR A 82 7.62 12.05 1.81
C TYR A 82 7.31 11.09 0.66
N ASP A 83 7.67 11.44 -0.58
CA ASP A 83 7.53 10.58 -1.75
C ASP A 83 8.30 9.27 -1.53
N ALA A 84 9.55 9.35 -1.06
CA ALA A 84 10.41 8.21 -0.83
C ALA A 84 9.90 7.30 0.31
N LEU A 85 9.47 7.89 1.43
CA LEU A 85 8.87 7.17 2.55
C LEU A 85 7.59 6.43 2.14
N ALA A 86 6.72 7.09 1.35
CA ALA A 86 5.49 6.46 0.87
C ALA A 86 5.75 5.28 -0.08
N TRP A 87 6.92 5.24 -0.74
CA TRP A 87 7.31 4.13 -1.62
C TRP A 87 7.90 2.92 -0.90
N GLN A 88 8.45 3.05 0.31
CA GLN A 88 9.25 1.98 0.90
C GLN A 88 8.52 0.63 1.04
N GLY A 89 7.28 0.64 1.55
CA GLY A 89 6.47 -0.58 1.64
C GLY A 89 5.85 -1.03 0.32
N LEU A 90 6.06 -0.29 -0.78
CA LEU A 90 5.40 -0.51 -2.08
C LEU A 90 6.39 -0.86 -3.19
N LYS A 91 7.67 -1.04 -2.85
CA LYS A 91 8.70 -1.47 -3.78
C LYS A 91 8.37 -2.86 -4.35
N GLY A 92 8.70 -3.05 -5.63
CA GLY A 92 8.46 -4.31 -6.35
C GLY A 92 7.06 -4.46 -6.96
N THR A 93 6.13 -3.56 -6.66
CA THR A 93 4.82 -3.49 -7.35
C THR A 93 4.99 -3.14 -8.84
N GLU A 94 3.99 -3.44 -9.68
CA GLU A 94 4.00 -3.05 -11.10
C GLU A 94 4.24 -1.55 -11.26
N ARG A 95 3.60 -0.72 -10.42
CA ARG A 95 3.78 0.73 -10.43
C ARG A 95 5.19 1.16 -10.07
N TRP A 96 5.82 0.50 -9.10
CA TRP A 96 7.23 0.73 -8.80
C TRP A 96 8.12 0.34 -9.98
N ASN A 97 7.88 -0.83 -10.57
CA ASN A 97 8.67 -1.37 -11.68
C ASN A 97 8.52 -0.55 -12.97
N GLN A 98 7.43 0.19 -13.13
CA GLN A 98 7.21 1.13 -14.24
C GLN A 98 8.00 2.45 -14.09
N LEU A 99 8.55 2.75 -12.91
CA LEU A 99 9.42 3.92 -12.74
C LEU A 99 10.72 3.72 -13.52
N THR A 100 11.30 4.82 -13.99
CA THR A 100 12.65 4.76 -14.56
C THR A 100 13.66 4.35 -13.49
N ILE A 101 14.72 3.66 -13.89
CA ILE A 101 15.81 3.26 -12.98
C ILE A 101 16.36 4.48 -12.23
N ALA A 102 16.53 5.61 -12.91
CA ALA A 102 16.97 6.86 -12.29
C ALA A 102 16.02 7.35 -11.20
N LYS A 103 14.70 7.23 -11.39
CA LYS A 103 13.70 7.62 -10.37
C LYS A 103 13.70 6.64 -9.20
N GLN A 104 13.82 5.34 -9.44
CA GLN A 104 13.96 4.33 -8.37
C GLN A 104 15.22 4.61 -7.53
N GLN A 105 16.36 4.83 -8.18
CA GLN A 105 17.62 5.17 -7.50
C GLN A 105 17.50 6.48 -6.70
N SER A 106 16.89 7.51 -7.29
CA SER A 106 16.64 8.78 -6.59
C SER A 106 15.78 8.59 -5.33
N ILE A 107 14.71 7.78 -5.41
CA ILE A 107 13.87 7.44 -4.26
C ILE A 107 14.69 6.69 -3.20
N ASP A 108 15.45 5.67 -3.60
CA ASP A 108 16.24 4.84 -2.69
C ASP A 108 17.35 5.64 -2.00
N SER A 109 18.04 6.52 -2.73
CA SER A 109 19.04 7.42 -2.16
C SER A 109 18.40 8.42 -1.18
N THR A 110 17.27 9.02 -1.56
CA THR A 110 16.54 9.97 -0.69
C THR A 110 16.14 9.30 0.61
N PHE A 111 15.53 8.12 0.55
CA PHE A 111 15.17 7.35 1.74
C PHE A 111 16.40 6.98 2.58
N SER A 112 17.48 6.52 1.95
CA SER A 112 18.70 6.12 2.68
C SER A 112 19.33 7.29 3.43
N THR A 113 19.38 8.47 2.80
CA THR A 113 19.87 9.71 3.46
C THR A 113 18.96 10.09 4.63
N TRP A 114 17.65 10.12 4.41
CA TRP A 114 16.68 10.39 5.47
C TRP A 114 16.87 9.42 6.65
N ASN A 115 16.95 8.11 6.38
CA ASN A 115 17.03 7.07 7.41
C ASN A 115 18.34 7.16 8.24
N GLN A 116 19.43 7.61 7.63
CA GLN A 116 20.69 7.87 8.35
C GLN A 116 20.60 9.10 9.26
N SER A 117 19.82 10.11 8.86
CA SER A 117 19.63 11.35 9.63
C SER A 117 18.52 11.27 10.68
N ALA A 118 17.61 10.30 10.54
CA ALA A 118 16.46 10.16 11.41
C ALA A 118 16.92 9.81 12.84
N SER A 119 16.47 10.60 13.83
CA SER A 119 16.72 10.25 15.22
C SER A 119 16.03 8.93 15.54
N HIS A 120 16.80 7.92 15.95
CA HIS A 120 16.27 6.60 16.31
C HIS A 120 15.50 6.58 17.64
N ASN A 121 15.32 7.76 18.24
CA ASN A 121 14.51 7.93 19.43
C ASN A 121 13.05 7.96 19.01
N CYS A 122 12.41 6.79 19.00
CA CYS A 122 10.96 6.75 19.23
C CYS A 122 10.69 7.31 20.64
N PRO A 123 9.68 8.18 20.81
CA PRO A 123 9.13 8.44 22.14
C PRO A 123 8.56 7.16 22.77
#